data_AF-A0AA88VIK2-F1
#
_entry.id   AF-A0AA88VIK2-F1
#
_cell.length_a   1.000
_cell.length_b   1.000
_cell.length_c   1.000
_cell.angle_alpha   90.00
_cell.angle_beta   90.00
_cell.angle_gamma   90.00
#
_symmetry.space_group_name_H-M   'P 1'
#
loop_
_entity.id
_entity.type
_entity.pdbx_description
1 polymer ?
#
loop_
_entity_poly.entity_id
_entity_poly.type
_entity_poly.pdbx_seq_one_letter_code
_entity_poly.pdbx_strand_id
1 'polypeptide(L)'
;MQANTHVLLSLVTLSLLFNAFRASGTSGQAPLVLSCGSNGGTDANGRKWESDSKFLVSADKSESSTAQSQDPSLPSPVPYMTARIFKGETAYKFAVNGSSRYFLRLTFYPSAYPNYNISNSNFAVVAGGITLLNNFSAFITAEALSQAYIVKEYLLAPLQMDVLNVTFKPANNSFAFVNGIELIPSPELFDDDTDLVGFSDGSGTLSATSASMQTMFRLNVGGQYIPPTNDSSGLTRSWYDDSPYIFGAAIGVTPEANMTIGYDGLPPATAPLDVYRTFRSQGPDPNVNKKYNLTWVFQVDANFTYLVRFHFCDFQNDKANQLVFEIFINNQTAEDSADVIAWAGSKGVPIKKDYAIHVNDKTGDDELWVALHSNEALKPEYTDSLLNGLEVFKIGDTKANLAGPNPTISDLMRQHQQAEQSQKDFAQPKKETSVAKIIGATLGAGFGLVAAVCFVSFKRRRKVQGTDCGTSSWLPIYGNSQTTESKSTISGKSHGSTNISSDAACNCRFLAMHRSTLSLGSEDNNAAGSTDDNSNDIFSQIVNPKGR
;
A
#
# COMPACT_ATOMS: atom_id res chain seq x y z
N MET A 1 33.14 41.92 42.45
CA MET A 1 32.34 41.61 41.25
C MET A 1 33.02 40.67 40.25
N GLN A 2 34.14 40.00 40.58
CA GLN A 2 34.82 39.06 39.65
C GLN A 2 34.55 37.57 39.94
N ALA A 3 34.11 37.20 41.14
CA ALA A 3 33.88 35.79 41.49
C ALA A 3 32.61 35.19 40.85
N ASN A 4 31.57 35.99 40.60
CA ASN A 4 30.28 35.49 40.11
C ASN A 4 30.30 35.15 38.60
N THR A 5 31.20 35.75 37.83
CA THR A 5 31.30 35.52 36.38
C THR A 5 31.92 34.16 36.05
N HIS A 6 32.85 33.67 36.86
CA HIS A 6 33.47 32.35 36.67
C HIS A 6 32.51 31.20 37.00
N VAL A 7 31.64 31.37 37.99
CA VAL A 7 30.62 30.38 38.35
C VAL A 7 29.54 30.28 37.26
N LEU A 8 29.11 31.41 36.71
CA LEU A 8 28.12 31.44 35.62
C LEU A 8 28.68 30.81 34.33
N LEU A 9 29.95 31.09 34.00
CA LEU A 9 30.61 30.49 32.84
C LEU A 9 30.79 28.98 32.99
N SER A 10 31.09 28.51 34.21
CA SER A 10 31.21 27.07 34.52
C SER A 10 29.86 26.34 34.47
N LEU A 11 28.75 27.00 34.82
CA LEU A 11 27.41 26.43 34.72
C LEU A 11 26.93 26.34 33.28
N VAL A 12 27.28 27.33 32.44
CA VAL A 12 26.97 27.33 31.00
C VAL A 12 27.79 26.28 30.26
N THR A 13 29.07 26.09 30.58
CA THR A 13 29.88 25.02 29.99
C THR A 13 29.44 23.63 30.46
N LEU A 14 29.03 23.48 31.73
CA LEU A 14 28.49 22.22 32.24
C LEU A 14 27.15 21.87 31.59
N SER A 15 26.27 22.85 31.36
CA SER A 15 25.00 22.63 30.65
C SER A 15 25.18 22.39 29.15
N LEU A 16 26.20 22.98 28.51
CA LEU A 16 26.59 22.63 27.14
C LEU A 16 27.21 21.23 27.04
N LEU A 17 27.97 20.79 28.06
CA LEU A 17 28.47 19.41 28.15
C LEU A 17 27.32 18.42 28.40
N PHE A 18 26.36 18.71 29.29
CA PHE A 18 25.18 17.86 29.48
C PHE A 18 24.26 17.82 28.25
N ASN A 19 24.20 18.89 27.45
CA ASN A 19 23.50 18.87 26.15
C ASN A 19 24.29 18.12 25.07
N ALA A 20 25.62 18.12 25.11
CA ALA A 20 26.45 17.26 24.26
C ALA A 20 26.32 15.76 24.64
N PHE A 21 26.07 15.46 25.91
CA PHE A 21 25.79 14.09 26.39
C PHE A 21 24.33 13.63 26.22
N ARG A 22 23.41 14.51 25.78
CA ARG A 22 22.04 14.13 25.35
C ARG A 22 21.91 13.90 23.84
N ALA A 23 23.02 14.00 23.10
CA ALA A 23 23.11 13.61 21.69
C ALA A 23 23.92 12.31 21.49
N SER A 24 23.95 11.43 22.49
CA SER A 24 24.28 10.02 22.28
C SER A 24 23.01 9.19 22.34
N GLY A 25 22.16 9.36 21.31
CA GLY A 25 21.34 8.23 20.87
C GLY A 25 22.31 7.13 20.49
N THR A 26 22.15 5.96 21.11
CA THR A 26 22.81 4.66 20.86
C THR A 26 23.90 4.68 19.78
N SER A 27 25.09 4.16 20.09
CA SER A 27 26.13 3.79 19.12
C SER A 27 25.66 2.68 18.16
N GLY A 28 24.59 2.95 17.43
CA GLY A 28 23.93 2.06 16.50
C GLY A 28 24.67 2.12 15.19
N GLN A 29 24.87 0.96 14.58
CA GLN A 29 25.33 0.89 13.20
C GLN A 29 24.49 1.80 12.30
N ALA A 30 25.11 2.42 11.31
CA ALA A 30 24.36 3.14 10.30
C ALA A 30 23.45 2.17 9.53
N PRO A 31 22.25 2.62 9.10
CA PRO A 31 21.40 1.82 8.23
C PRO A 31 22.14 1.50 6.93
N LEU A 32 21.94 0.28 6.45
CA LEU A 32 22.51 -0.21 5.21
C LEU A 32 21.42 -0.24 4.13
N VAL A 33 21.68 0.38 2.99
CA VAL A 33 20.69 0.51 1.91
C VAL A 33 21.38 0.21 0.57
N LEU A 34 21.14 -0.99 0.03
CA LEU A 34 21.90 -1.58 -1.07
C LEU A 34 21.06 -1.68 -2.34
N SER A 35 21.58 -1.16 -3.45
CA SER A 35 21.04 -1.41 -4.79
C SER A 35 21.80 -2.58 -5.40
N CYS A 36 21.10 -3.69 -5.58
CA CYS A 36 21.68 -4.96 -5.98
C CYS A 36 21.95 -4.99 -7.49
N GLY A 37 23.16 -5.40 -7.86
CA GLY A 37 23.58 -5.49 -9.25
C GLY A 37 23.92 -4.12 -9.89
N SER A 38 24.05 -3.06 -9.09
CA SER A 38 24.44 -1.72 -9.54
C SER A 38 25.64 -1.18 -8.77
N ASN A 39 26.10 0.02 -9.16
CA ASN A 39 27.13 0.77 -8.43
C ASN A 39 26.54 1.69 -7.34
N GLY A 40 25.25 1.52 -6.98
CA GLY A 40 24.50 2.44 -6.15
C GLY A 40 23.80 3.54 -6.94
N GLY A 41 23.17 4.48 -6.24
CA GLY A 41 22.42 5.58 -6.84
C GLY A 41 21.60 6.37 -5.82
N THR A 42 20.74 7.26 -6.30
CA THR A 42 19.80 8.02 -5.47
C THR A 42 18.39 7.75 -5.98
N ASP A 43 17.45 7.42 -5.09
CA ASP A 43 16.05 7.23 -5.48
C ASP A 43 15.28 8.56 -5.59
N ALA A 44 14.02 8.50 -6.01
CA ALA A 44 13.17 9.68 -6.19
C ALA A 44 12.92 10.47 -4.89
N ASN A 45 13.09 9.84 -3.73
CA ASN A 45 12.95 10.47 -2.42
C ASN A 45 14.28 11.03 -1.89
N GLY A 46 15.34 11.01 -2.71
CA GLY A 46 16.66 11.51 -2.30
C GLY A 46 17.45 10.55 -1.40
N ARG A 47 16.97 9.31 -1.17
CA ARG A 47 17.72 8.32 -0.39
C ARG A 47 18.90 7.80 -1.19
N LYS A 48 20.05 7.68 -0.55
CA LYS A 48 21.28 7.16 -1.15
C LYS A 48 21.33 5.64 -1.00
N TRP A 49 21.59 4.98 -2.11
CA TRP A 49 21.78 3.54 -2.23
C TRP A 49 23.23 3.27 -2.60
N GLU A 50 23.87 2.31 -1.93
CA GLU A 50 25.23 1.87 -2.25
C GLU A 50 25.25 0.54 -3.02
N SER A 51 26.40 0.20 -3.59
CA SER A 51 26.58 -1.10 -4.26
C SER A 51 26.56 -2.25 -3.25
N ASP A 52 25.94 -3.35 -3.64
CA ASP A 52 25.85 -4.57 -2.83
C ASP A 52 27.11 -5.47 -2.88
N SER A 53 28.03 -5.19 -3.82
CA SER A 53 29.13 -6.09 -4.18
C SER A 53 30.07 -6.44 -3.01
N LYS A 54 30.31 -5.50 -2.07
CA LYS A 54 31.20 -5.72 -0.92
C LYS A 54 30.64 -6.69 0.13
N PHE A 55 29.36 -7.01 0.06
CA PHE A 55 28.67 -7.85 1.05
C PHE A 55 28.46 -9.29 0.58
N LEU A 56 28.74 -9.59 -0.68
CA LEU A 56 28.55 -10.93 -1.23
C LEU A 56 29.64 -11.88 -0.73
N VAL A 57 29.23 -13.08 -0.32
CA VAL A 57 30.15 -14.14 0.08
C VAL A 57 30.80 -14.82 -1.13
N SER A 58 30.01 -15.08 -2.18
CA SER A 58 30.50 -15.74 -3.40
C SER A 58 29.91 -15.06 -4.63
N ALA A 59 30.72 -14.22 -5.27
CA ALA A 59 30.30 -13.43 -6.43
C ALA A 59 30.13 -14.28 -7.68
N ASP A 60 30.87 -15.38 -7.82
CA ASP A 60 30.87 -16.34 -8.94
C ASP A 60 29.55 -17.09 -9.12
N LYS A 61 28.73 -17.17 -8.06
CA LYS A 61 27.39 -17.77 -8.07
C LYS A 61 26.29 -16.79 -8.43
N SER A 62 26.65 -15.54 -8.72
CA SER A 62 25.71 -14.46 -9.00
C SER A 62 26.14 -13.64 -10.21
N GLU A 63 25.21 -12.91 -10.79
CA GLU A 63 25.53 -11.87 -11.76
C GLU A 63 24.58 -10.69 -11.66
N SER A 64 25.02 -9.54 -12.15
CA SER A 64 24.20 -8.34 -12.26
C SER A 64 23.40 -8.36 -13.55
N SER A 65 22.15 -7.91 -13.49
CA SER A 65 21.29 -7.78 -14.67
C SER A 65 20.41 -6.54 -14.56
N THR A 66 20.10 -5.93 -15.71
CA THR A 66 19.22 -4.77 -15.80
C THR A 66 17.92 -5.18 -16.47
N ALA A 67 16.80 -4.75 -15.92
CA ALA A 67 15.49 -5.00 -16.49
C ALA A 67 15.37 -4.37 -17.89
N GLN A 68 14.72 -5.08 -18.81
CA GLN A 68 14.58 -4.65 -20.20
C GLN A 68 13.55 -3.54 -20.38
N SER A 69 12.62 -3.39 -19.45
CA SER A 69 11.57 -2.39 -19.46
C SER A 69 11.33 -1.82 -18.06
N GLN A 70 11.10 -0.51 -18.01
CA GLN A 70 10.68 0.17 -16.79
C GLN A 70 9.15 0.26 -16.78
N ASP A 71 8.52 -0.31 -15.76
CA ASP A 71 7.10 -0.11 -15.52
C ASP A 71 6.85 1.34 -15.05
N PRO A 72 5.85 2.05 -15.62
CA PRO A 72 5.58 3.45 -15.29
C PRO A 72 5.08 3.67 -13.85
N SER A 73 4.63 2.63 -13.15
CA SER A 73 4.22 2.71 -11.75
C SER A 73 5.40 2.66 -10.77
N LEU A 74 6.62 2.37 -11.25
CA LEU A 74 7.81 2.40 -10.40
C LEU A 74 8.07 3.81 -9.88
N PRO A 75 8.29 3.99 -8.56
CA PRO A 75 8.55 5.32 -8.01
C PRO A 75 9.90 5.89 -8.46
N SER A 76 10.84 5.03 -8.84
CA SER A 76 12.17 5.39 -9.31
C SER A 76 12.80 4.20 -10.06
N PRO A 77 13.81 4.42 -10.92
CA PRO A 77 14.66 3.33 -11.40
C PRO A 77 15.48 2.67 -10.30
N VAL A 78 15.90 3.40 -9.26
CA VAL A 78 16.70 2.87 -8.15
C VAL A 78 15.77 2.49 -7.00
N PRO A 79 15.86 1.27 -6.45
CA PRO A 79 16.77 0.16 -6.79
C PRO A 79 16.21 -0.84 -7.83
N TYR A 80 15.00 -0.60 -8.35
CA TYR A 80 14.20 -1.61 -9.06
C TYR A 80 14.77 -2.08 -10.40
N MET A 81 15.34 -1.19 -11.22
CA MET A 81 15.75 -1.52 -12.58
C MET A 81 16.98 -2.43 -12.66
N THR A 82 17.74 -2.57 -11.58
CA THR A 82 18.89 -3.48 -11.49
C THR A 82 18.58 -4.60 -10.52
N ALA A 83 19.04 -5.81 -10.83
CA ALA A 83 18.94 -6.97 -9.96
C ALA A 83 20.28 -7.69 -9.87
N ARG A 84 20.51 -8.34 -8.73
CA ARG A 84 21.44 -9.46 -8.66
C ARG A 84 20.68 -10.76 -8.85
N ILE A 85 21.15 -11.60 -9.76
CA ILE A 85 20.58 -12.91 -10.06
C ILE A 85 21.52 -13.98 -9.52
N PHE A 86 20.98 -14.96 -8.80
CA PHE A 86 21.71 -16.06 -8.18
C PHE A 86 21.39 -17.37 -8.92
N LYS A 87 22.45 -18.01 -9.46
CA LYS A 87 22.35 -19.30 -10.17
C LYS A 87 22.61 -20.49 -9.24
N GLY A 88 23.04 -20.22 -8.01
CA GLY A 88 23.26 -21.22 -6.97
C GLY A 88 23.22 -20.57 -5.59
N GLU A 89 23.22 -21.40 -4.55
CA GLU A 89 23.14 -20.93 -3.17
C GLU A 89 24.37 -20.08 -2.79
N THR A 90 24.09 -18.85 -2.38
CA THR A 90 25.06 -17.87 -1.88
C THR A 90 24.38 -16.94 -0.89
N ALA A 91 25.15 -16.10 -0.20
CA ALA A 91 24.67 -15.20 0.83
C ALA A 91 25.27 -13.80 0.72
N TYR A 92 24.53 -12.84 1.30
CA TYR A 92 25.11 -11.60 1.78
C TYR A 92 25.52 -11.75 3.25
N LYS A 93 26.63 -11.12 3.60
CA LYS A 93 27.17 -11.11 4.95
C LYS A 93 27.20 -9.68 5.49
N PHE A 94 26.47 -9.44 6.56
CA PHE A 94 26.39 -8.14 7.23
C PHE A 94 26.96 -8.23 8.63
N ALA A 95 27.76 -7.25 9.04
CA ALA A 95 28.07 -7.07 10.45
C ALA A 95 26.83 -6.49 11.14
N VAL A 96 26.45 -7.03 12.29
CA VAL A 96 25.29 -6.57 13.08
C VAL A 96 25.66 -6.51 14.56
N ASN A 97 24.86 -5.82 15.37
CA ASN A 97 24.90 -5.92 16.82
C ASN A 97 23.91 -6.99 17.26
N GLY A 98 24.41 -8.10 17.82
CA GLY A 98 23.57 -9.24 18.20
C GLY A 98 22.47 -8.95 19.24
N SER A 99 22.57 -7.84 19.97
CA SER A 99 21.56 -7.41 20.95
C SER A 99 20.46 -6.52 20.35
N SER A 100 20.60 -6.07 19.11
CA SER A 100 19.67 -5.14 18.47
C SER A 100 18.68 -5.85 17.57
N ARG A 101 17.47 -5.28 17.47
CA ARG A 101 16.47 -5.66 16.47
C ARG A 101 16.80 -4.98 15.14
N TYR A 102 16.48 -5.63 14.02
CA TYR A 102 16.71 -5.07 12.69
C TYR A 102 15.48 -5.18 11.81
N PHE A 103 15.16 -4.10 11.09
CA PHE A 103 14.39 -4.21 9.87
C PHE A 103 15.27 -4.76 8.76
N LEU A 104 14.82 -5.84 8.13
CA LEU A 104 15.37 -6.36 6.89
C LEU A 104 14.31 -6.20 5.80
N ARG A 105 14.60 -5.40 4.77
CA ARG A 105 13.73 -5.24 3.60
C ARG A 105 14.36 -5.83 2.36
N LEU A 106 13.58 -6.61 1.63
CA LEU A 106 13.97 -7.21 0.36
C LEU A 106 13.04 -6.69 -0.73
N THR A 107 13.62 -6.04 -1.73
CA THR A 107 12.89 -5.45 -2.86
C THR A 107 13.04 -6.33 -4.09
N PHE A 108 11.91 -6.65 -4.72
CA PHE A 108 11.81 -7.47 -5.92
C PHE A 108 11.01 -6.75 -7.00
N TYR A 109 11.58 -6.62 -8.20
CA TYR A 109 10.93 -6.15 -9.41
C TYR A 109 10.89 -7.30 -10.43
N PRO A 110 9.80 -8.08 -10.48
CA PRO A 110 9.71 -9.24 -11.37
C PRO A 110 9.48 -8.80 -12.82
N SER A 111 10.55 -8.35 -13.48
CA SER A 111 10.54 -7.90 -14.87
C SER A 111 11.32 -8.85 -15.78
N ALA A 112 11.34 -8.53 -17.07
CA ALA A 112 12.15 -9.25 -18.04
C ALA A 112 13.64 -8.88 -17.85
N TYR A 113 14.45 -9.88 -17.51
CA TYR A 113 15.91 -9.75 -17.42
C TYR A 113 16.55 -10.55 -18.56
N PRO A 114 17.61 -10.04 -19.22
CA PRO A 114 18.28 -10.76 -20.30
C PRO A 114 18.65 -12.19 -19.91
N ASN A 115 18.24 -13.18 -20.70
CA ASN A 115 18.47 -14.63 -20.51
C ASN A 115 17.71 -15.28 -19.35
N TYR A 116 16.84 -14.56 -18.64
CA TYR A 116 16.08 -15.10 -17.51
C TYR A 116 14.58 -14.92 -17.73
N ASN A 117 13.86 -16.04 -17.72
CA ASN A 117 12.41 -16.00 -17.66
C ASN A 117 11.96 -15.84 -16.21
N ILE A 118 11.42 -14.67 -15.86
CA ILE A 118 11.08 -14.31 -14.48
C ILE A 118 10.03 -15.22 -13.84
N SER A 119 9.12 -15.80 -14.64
CA SER A 119 8.11 -16.74 -14.14
C SER A 119 8.71 -18.07 -13.65
N ASN A 120 9.93 -18.39 -14.07
CA ASN A 120 10.65 -19.59 -13.60
C ASN A 120 11.38 -19.34 -12.27
N SER A 121 11.42 -18.10 -11.77
CA SER A 121 12.10 -17.76 -10.52
C SER A 121 11.29 -18.21 -9.31
N ASN A 122 11.82 -19.23 -8.64
CA ASN A 122 11.34 -19.77 -7.37
C ASN A 122 12.53 -20.05 -6.45
N PHE A 123 12.49 -19.51 -5.23
CA PHE A 123 13.62 -19.61 -4.31
C PHE A 123 13.21 -19.44 -2.85
N ALA A 124 14.12 -19.81 -1.95
CA ALA A 124 14.03 -19.55 -0.53
C ALA A 124 15.03 -18.46 -0.09
N VAL A 125 14.70 -17.75 0.99
CA VAL A 125 15.59 -16.80 1.64
C VAL A 125 15.63 -17.10 3.14
N VAL A 126 16.84 -17.25 3.67
CA VAL A 126 17.08 -17.54 5.09
C VAL A 126 17.98 -16.45 5.68
N ALA A 127 17.57 -15.84 6.78
CA ALA A 127 18.33 -14.81 7.48
C ALA A 127 18.58 -15.24 8.92
N GLY A 128 19.85 -15.45 9.31
CA GLY A 128 20.19 -15.78 10.70
C GLY A 128 19.53 -17.06 11.23
N GLY A 129 19.20 -18.02 10.35
CA GLY A 129 18.48 -19.25 10.70
C GLY A 129 16.96 -19.17 10.58
N ILE A 130 16.41 -17.97 10.34
CA ILE A 130 14.97 -17.75 10.15
C ILE A 130 14.65 -17.89 8.66
N THR A 131 13.68 -18.73 8.31
CA THR A 131 13.17 -18.86 6.94
C THR A 131 12.20 -17.73 6.65
N LEU A 132 12.62 -16.77 5.83
CA LEU A 132 11.82 -15.59 5.47
C LEU A 132 10.88 -15.89 4.30
N LEU A 133 11.42 -16.58 3.30
CA LEU A 133 10.72 -16.94 2.07
C LEU A 133 11.05 -18.40 1.75
N ASN A 134 10.08 -19.13 1.22
CA ASN A 134 10.24 -20.51 0.78
C ASN A 134 9.39 -20.75 -0.47
N ASN A 135 9.99 -21.33 -1.51
CA ASN A 135 9.35 -21.49 -2.81
C ASN A 135 8.68 -20.20 -3.35
N PHE A 136 9.29 -19.05 -3.06
CA PHE A 136 8.72 -17.74 -3.34
C PHE A 136 8.84 -17.40 -4.82
N SER A 137 7.72 -16.95 -5.40
CA SER A 137 7.66 -16.37 -6.73
C SER A 137 7.24 -14.90 -6.64
N ALA A 138 8.21 -14.00 -6.89
CA ALA A 138 7.91 -12.57 -6.99
C ALA A 138 6.93 -12.27 -8.12
N PHE A 139 7.01 -13.01 -9.24
CA PHE A 139 6.13 -12.86 -10.39
C PHE A 139 4.67 -13.13 -10.04
N ILE A 140 4.37 -14.31 -9.45
CA ILE A 140 3.01 -14.66 -9.04
C ILE A 140 2.49 -13.69 -7.97
N THR A 141 3.35 -13.31 -7.02
CA THR A 141 2.96 -12.38 -5.95
C THR A 141 2.59 -11.00 -6.49
N ALA A 142 3.42 -10.45 -7.39
CA ALA A 142 3.17 -9.17 -8.06
C ALA A 142 1.88 -9.19 -8.89
N GLU A 143 1.65 -10.28 -9.63
CA GLU A 143 0.46 -10.47 -10.45
C GLU A 143 -0.82 -10.54 -9.60
N ALA A 144 -0.83 -11.40 -8.56
CA ALA A 144 -1.99 -11.54 -7.68
C ALA A 144 -2.35 -10.25 -6.95
N LEU A 145 -1.35 -9.44 -6.59
CA LEU A 145 -1.54 -8.15 -5.92
C LEU A 145 -1.75 -6.98 -6.89
N SER A 146 -1.65 -7.21 -8.20
CA SER A 146 -1.69 -6.14 -9.22
C SER A 146 -0.64 -5.04 -8.98
N GLN A 147 0.58 -5.43 -8.61
CA GLN A 147 1.70 -4.54 -8.33
C GLN A 147 2.85 -4.82 -9.29
N ALA A 148 3.57 -3.77 -9.73
CA ALA A 148 4.76 -3.96 -10.57
C ALA A 148 5.96 -4.49 -9.77
N TYR A 149 5.99 -4.28 -8.46
CA TYR A 149 7.12 -4.63 -7.60
C TYR A 149 6.64 -5.01 -6.19
N ILE A 150 7.47 -5.73 -5.45
CA ILE A 150 7.19 -6.19 -4.09
C ILE A 150 8.31 -5.76 -3.15
N VAL A 151 7.95 -5.29 -1.96
CA VAL A 151 8.89 -5.11 -0.84
C VAL A 151 8.43 -6.01 0.29
N LYS A 152 9.28 -6.94 0.71
CA LYS A 152 9.06 -7.76 1.89
C LYS A 152 9.86 -7.18 3.05
N GLU A 153 9.18 -6.78 4.12
CA GLU A 153 9.79 -6.22 5.33
C GLU A 153 9.68 -7.21 6.49
N TYR A 154 10.80 -7.44 7.17
CA TYR A 154 10.91 -8.31 8.32
C TYR A 154 11.52 -7.56 9.50
N LEU A 155 11.02 -7.82 10.71
CA LEU A 155 11.65 -7.41 11.96
C LEU A 155 12.33 -8.62 12.57
N LEU A 156 13.66 -8.68 12.46
CA LEU A 156 14.47 -9.75 13.04
C LEU A 156 14.71 -9.46 14.51
N ALA A 157 14.27 -10.37 15.38
CA ALA A 157 14.56 -10.30 16.82
C ALA A 157 16.08 -10.29 17.07
N PRO A 158 16.54 -9.84 18.25
CA PRO A 158 17.95 -9.90 18.63
C PRO A 158 18.53 -11.31 18.42
N LEU A 159 19.42 -11.44 17.43
CA LEU A 159 19.91 -12.74 16.96
C LEU A 159 21.06 -13.31 17.81
N GLN A 160 21.54 -12.57 18.80
CA GLN A 160 22.71 -12.91 19.63
C GLN A 160 23.95 -13.28 18.80
N MET A 161 24.09 -12.66 17.62
CA MET A 161 25.19 -12.87 16.70
C MET A 161 25.69 -11.55 16.15
N ASP A 162 27.00 -11.43 15.90
CA ASP A 162 27.61 -10.20 15.36
C ASP A 162 27.66 -10.18 13.81
N VAL A 163 27.21 -11.26 13.18
CA VAL A 163 27.19 -11.42 11.73
C VAL A 163 25.88 -12.03 11.30
N LEU A 164 25.14 -11.30 10.46
CA LEU A 164 23.92 -11.77 9.80
C LEU A 164 24.24 -12.25 8.38
N ASN A 165 23.95 -13.52 8.12
CA ASN A 165 23.96 -14.06 6.76
C ASN A 165 22.53 -14.06 6.21
N VAL A 166 22.31 -13.42 5.05
CA VAL A 166 21.07 -13.48 4.27
C VAL A 166 21.33 -14.34 3.04
N THR A 167 20.84 -15.57 3.09
CA THR A 167 21.16 -16.62 2.12
C THR A 167 20.01 -16.79 1.13
N PHE A 168 20.32 -16.71 -0.17
CA PHE A 168 19.39 -16.95 -1.25
C PHE A 168 19.60 -18.35 -1.81
N LYS A 169 18.52 -19.13 -1.90
CA LYS A 169 18.55 -20.54 -2.29
C LYS A 169 17.61 -20.78 -3.48
N PRO A 170 18.11 -20.71 -4.73
CA PRO A 170 17.33 -21.10 -5.89
C PRO A 170 16.81 -22.53 -5.77
N ALA A 171 15.58 -22.79 -6.22
CA ALA A 171 15.10 -24.14 -6.42
C ALA A 171 15.83 -24.86 -7.57
N ASN A 172 15.62 -26.16 -7.72
CA ASN A 172 16.21 -26.92 -8.83
C ASN A 172 15.74 -26.37 -10.18
N ASN A 173 16.68 -26.17 -11.11
CA ASN A 173 16.44 -25.57 -12.44
C ASN A 173 15.76 -24.18 -12.39
N SER A 174 15.96 -23.45 -11.29
CA SER A 174 15.43 -22.10 -11.05
C SER A 174 16.58 -21.13 -10.77
N PHE A 175 16.26 -19.86 -10.55
CA PHE A 175 17.17 -18.83 -10.10
C PHE A 175 16.49 -17.96 -9.04
N ALA A 176 17.28 -17.34 -8.17
CA ALA A 176 16.82 -16.31 -7.24
C ALA A 176 17.25 -14.94 -7.74
N PHE A 177 16.57 -13.88 -7.31
CA PHE A 177 17.01 -12.52 -7.60
C PHE A 177 16.60 -11.56 -6.49
N VAL A 178 17.28 -10.41 -6.42
CA VAL A 178 16.93 -9.30 -5.52
C VAL A 178 17.39 -7.99 -6.14
N ASN A 179 16.59 -6.94 -5.99
CA ASN A 179 16.85 -5.60 -6.54
C ASN A 179 17.41 -4.64 -5.50
N GLY A 180 16.93 -4.75 -4.26
CA GLY A 180 17.43 -3.95 -3.16
C GLY A 180 17.35 -4.68 -1.84
N ILE A 181 18.29 -4.36 -0.95
CA ILE A 181 18.34 -4.88 0.42
C ILE A 181 18.54 -3.68 1.35
N GLU A 182 17.64 -3.54 2.32
CA GLU A 182 17.81 -2.58 3.42
C GLU A 182 17.97 -3.35 4.74
N LEU A 183 18.95 -2.95 5.55
CA LEU A 183 19.17 -3.48 6.90
C LEU A 183 19.30 -2.30 7.86
N ILE A 184 18.28 -2.08 8.67
CA ILE A 184 18.13 -0.86 9.48
C ILE A 184 17.99 -1.29 10.94
N PRO A 185 18.89 -0.88 11.84
CA PRO A 185 18.71 -1.16 13.26
C PRO A 185 17.47 -0.44 13.79
N SER A 186 16.75 -1.12 14.66
CA SER A 186 15.55 -0.62 15.33
C SER A 186 15.75 -0.69 16.84
N PRO A 187 15.22 0.28 17.61
CA PRO A 187 14.97 0.05 19.02
C PRO A 187 13.97 -1.10 19.19
N GLU A 188 13.83 -1.60 20.41
CA GLU A 188 12.72 -2.52 20.72
C GLU A 188 11.40 -1.75 20.65
N LEU A 189 10.44 -2.30 19.91
CA LEU A 189 9.16 -1.68 19.58
C LEU A 189 7.99 -2.50 20.14
N PHE A 190 8.21 -3.69 20.66
CA PHE A 190 7.20 -4.62 21.12
C PHE A 190 7.31 -4.88 22.62
N ASP A 191 6.26 -5.45 23.20
CA ASP A 191 6.16 -5.76 24.63
C ASP A 191 6.03 -7.28 24.83
N ASP A 192 6.36 -7.77 26.03
CA ASP A 192 6.34 -9.21 26.32
C ASP A 192 4.97 -9.77 26.71
N ASP A 193 4.01 -8.88 26.96
CA ASP A 193 2.67 -9.21 27.46
C ASP A 193 1.60 -8.84 26.42
N THR A 194 1.75 -9.31 25.18
CA THR A 194 0.74 -9.07 24.14
C THR A 194 -0.45 -10.02 24.37
N ASP A 195 -1.65 -9.48 24.57
CA ASP A 195 -2.85 -10.27 24.85
C ASP A 195 -3.30 -11.10 23.65
N LEU A 196 -3.68 -12.36 23.90
CA LEU A 196 -4.27 -13.23 22.89
C LEU A 196 -5.79 -13.01 22.80
N VAL A 197 -6.26 -12.67 21.61
CA VAL A 197 -7.69 -12.50 21.31
C VAL A 197 -8.44 -13.80 21.56
N GLY A 198 -9.62 -13.71 22.17
CA GLY A 198 -10.48 -14.86 22.48
C GLY A 198 -10.16 -15.57 23.80
N PHE A 199 -9.14 -15.12 24.53
CA PHE A 199 -8.84 -15.54 25.89
C PHE A 199 -9.29 -14.47 26.88
N SER A 200 -9.67 -14.86 28.10
CA SER A 200 -9.94 -13.89 29.17
C SER A 200 -8.67 -13.10 29.53
N ASP A 201 -8.82 -11.85 29.96
CA ASP A 201 -7.72 -10.94 30.32
C ASP A 201 -6.62 -11.63 31.15
N GLY A 202 -5.38 -11.57 30.66
CA GLY A 202 -4.21 -12.14 31.32
C GLY A 202 -4.13 -13.68 31.34
N SER A 203 -5.06 -14.40 30.71
CA SER A 203 -5.04 -15.87 30.65
C SER A 203 -4.27 -16.46 29.45
N GLY A 204 -3.81 -15.59 28.54
CA GLY A 204 -2.90 -15.94 27.45
C GLY A 204 -2.19 -14.70 26.91
N THR A 205 -0.89 -14.60 27.16
CA THR A 205 -0.02 -13.55 26.59
C THR A 205 1.08 -14.15 25.72
N LEU A 206 1.61 -13.34 24.81
CA LEU A 206 2.71 -13.68 23.93
C LEU A 206 3.86 -12.67 24.09
N SER A 207 5.09 -13.20 24.22
CA SER A 207 6.32 -12.39 24.17
C SER A 207 6.64 -11.97 22.74
N ALA A 208 6.37 -10.72 22.40
CA ALA A 208 6.66 -10.17 21.08
C ALA A 208 8.10 -9.65 20.95
N THR A 209 8.81 -9.36 22.05
CA THR A 209 10.22 -8.91 22.01
C THR A 209 11.18 -9.98 21.50
N SER A 210 10.87 -11.26 21.75
CA SER A 210 11.66 -12.41 21.29
C SER A 210 11.27 -12.88 19.89
N ALA A 211 10.15 -12.39 19.37
CA ALA A 211 9.61 -12.80 18.09
C ALA A 211 10.27 -12.07 16.90
N SER A 212 10.60 -12.86 15.87
CA SER A 212 10.86 -12.32 14.54
C SER A 212 9.56 -12.27 13.75
N MET A 213 9.35 -11.20 13.00
CA MET A 213 8.07 -10.91 12.37
C MET A 213 8.22 -10.49 10.92
N GLN A 214 7.16 -10.65 10.13
CA GLN A 214 7.00 -10.04 8.82
C GLN A 214 5.94 -8.94 8.93
N THR A 215 6.24 -7.73 8.47
CA THR A 215 5.23 -6.68 8.31
C THR A 215 4.32 -7.05 7.15
N MET A 216 3.03 -7.20 7.42
CA MET A 216 2.01 -7.51 6.41
C MET A 216 1.36 -6.23 5.92
N PHE A 217 0.90 -5.39 6.86
CA PHE A 217 0.22 -4.12 6.58
C PHE A 217 0.69 -3.03 7.54
N ARG A 218 0.70 -1.78 7.06
CA ARG A 218 1.02 -0.57 7.84
C ARG A 218 0.24 0.61 7.28
N LEU A 219 -0.74 1.08 8.05
CA LEU A 219 -1.75 2.03 7.60
C LEU A 219 -1.75 3.30 8.43
N ASN A 220 -1.82 4.44 7.75
CA ASN A 220 -2.19 5.74 8.30
C ASN A 220 -3.71 5.91 8.12
N VAL A 221 -4.49 5.62 9.16
CA VAL A 221 -5.95 5.48 9.05
C VAL A 221 -6.60 6.86 9.01
N GLY A 222 -7.39 7.09 7.96
CA GLY A 222 -7.98 8.39 7.66
C GLY A 222 -6.98 9.46 7.19
N GLY A 223 -5.71 9.07 7.00
CA GLY A 223 -4.63 9.96 6.59
C GLY A 223 -4.08 9.66 5.20
N GLN A 224 -3.10 10.47 4.78
CA GLN A 224 -2.43 10.32 3.50
C GLN A 224 -1.22 9.38 3.59
N TYR A 225 -0.71 8.93 2.43
CA TYR A 225 0.52 8.16 2.36
C TYR A 225 1.70 8.92 2.97
N ILE A 226 2.43 8.26 3.88
CA ILE A 226 3.66 8.79 4.48
C ILE A 226 4.86 8.09 3.83
N PRO A 227 5.69 8.81 3.07
CA PRO A 227 6.87 8.23 2.44
C PRO A 227 7.96 7.89 3.47
N PRO A 228 8.89 6.98 3.15
CA PRO A 228 10.02 6.60 4.00
C PRO A 228 10.82 7.78 4.57
N THR A 229 10.93 8.89 3.85
CA THR A 229 11.68 10.08 4.29
C THR A 229 11.00 10.86 5.40
N ASN A 230 9.69 10.67 5.57
CA ASN A 230 8.87 11.36 6.55
C ASN A 230 8.51 10.47 7.75
N ASP A 231 9.00 9.22 7.76
CA ASP A 231 8.85 8.34 8.91
C ASP A 231 9.72 8.80 10.09
N SER A 232 9.33 8.38 11.29
CA SER A 232 10.02 8.75 12.52
C SER A 232 11.29 7.91 12.76
N SER A 233 12.20 8.49 13.56
CA SER A 233 13.42 7.82 14.07
C SER A 233 14.34 7.19 13.01
N GLY A 234 14.23 7.59 11.74
CA GLY A 234 15.07 7.03 10.66
C GLY A 234 14.76 5.58 10.32
N LEU A 235 13.60 5.03 10.72
CA LEU A 235 13.18 3.67 10.39
C LEU A 235 12.73 3.52 8.94
N THR A 236 12.44 4.64 8.27
CA THR A 236 12.11 4.73 6.83
C THR A 236 10.98 3.81 6.38
N ARG A 237 9.99 3.58 7.24
CA ARG A 237 8.78 2.82 6.94
C ARG A 237 7.85 3.62 6.03
N SER A 238 7.06 2.92 5.24
CA SER A 238 5.95 3.49 4.47
C SER A 238 4.64 3.26 5.19
N TRP A 239 3.83 4.31 5.36
CA TRP A 239 2.46 4.21 5.89
C TRP A 239 1.46 4.50 4.79
N TYR A 240 0.52 3.59 4.55
CA TYR A 240 -0.43 3.67 3.44
C TYR A 240 -1.81 4.15 3.90
N ASP A 241 -2.58 4.75 2.99
CA ASP A 241 -4.01 4.99 3.21
C ASP A 241 -4.75 3.67 3.49
N ASP A 242 -5.71 3.71 4.41
CA ASP A 242 -6.50 2.57 4.85
C ASP A 242 -7.70 2.26 3.95
N SER A 243 -8.13 3.24 3.14
CA SER A 243 -9.35 3.16 2.32
C SER A 243 -9.45 1.90 1.44
N PRO A 244 -8.37 1.38 0.82
CA PRO A 244 -8.43 0.14 0.02
C PRO A 244 -8.78 -1.14 0.80
N TYR A 245 -8.70 -1.10 2.14
CA TYR A 245 -8.92 -2.25 3.01
C TYR A 245 -10.29 -2.22 3.70
N ILE A 246 -11.04 -1.13 3.54
CA ILE A 246 -12.37 -1.00 4.16
C ILE A 246 -13.36 -1.95 3.49
N PHE A 247 -14.08 -2.70 4.30
CA PHE A 247 -15.14 -3.59 3.85
C PHE A 247 -16.51 -2.92 3.95
N GLY A 248 -17.32 -3.08 2.89
CA GLY A 248 -18.67 -2.55 2.80
C GLY A 248 -18.76 -1.11 2.29
N ALA A 249 -19.99 -0.57 2.28
CA ALA A 249 -20.27 0.78 1.77
C ALA A 249 -20.08 1.89 2.81
N ALA A 250 -20.03 1.53 4.10
CA ALA A 250 -19.93 2.48 5.20
C ALA A 250 -18.46 2.76 5.53
N ILE A 251 -17.90 3.76 4.83
CA ILE A 251 -16.48 4.12 4.92
C ILE A 251 -16.15 5.08 6.08
N GLY A 252 -17.13 5.50 6.88
CA GLY A 252 -16.94 6.44 7.97
C GLY A 252 -16.55 7.86 7.53
N VAL A 253 -15.94 8.61 8.44
CA VAL A 253 -15.43 9.98 8.22
C VAL A 253 -13.98 10.09 8.69
N THR A 254 -13.22 11.05 8.15
CA THR A 254 -11.77 11.19 8.39
C THR A 254 -11.40 12.59 8.94
N PRO A 255 -11.55 12.83 10.25
CA PRO A 255 -11.14 14.09 10.86
C PRO A 255 -9.62 14.28 10.90
N GLU A 256 -9.19 15.53 10.87
CA GLU A 256 -7.79 15.94 11.06
C GLU A 256 -7.67 16.86 12.29
N ALA A 257 -6.58 16.72 13.03
CA ALA A 257 -6.32 17.45 14.26
C ALA A 257 -6.10 18.94 13.98
N ASN A 258 -6.87 19.79 14.65
CA ASN A 258 -6.66 21.25 14.67
C ASN A 258 -5.81 21.69 15.88
N MET A 259 -4.95 20.81 16.38
CA MET A 259 -4.07 21.05 17.52
C MET A 259 -2.73 20.35 17.32
N THR A 260 -1.71 20.80 18.06
CA THR A 260 -0.41 20.14 18.05
C THR A 260 -0.49 18.83 18.82
N ILE A 261 -0.17 17.72 18.13
CA ILE A 261 0.00 16.41 18.74
C ILE A 261 1.49 16.20 19.07
N GLY A 262 1.76 15.84 20.32
CA GLY A 262 3.08 15.47 20.84
C GLY A 262 3.19 13.97 21.04
N TYR A 263 4.38 13.48 21.39
CA TYR A 263 4.57 12.06 21.72
C TYR A 263 4.20 11.73 23.16
N ASP A 264 4.33 12.69 24.08
CA ASP A 264 3.81 12.61 25.46
C ASP A 264 4.13 11.31 26.22
N GLY A 265 5.35 10.79 26.01
CA GLY A 265 5.85 9.56 26.64
C GLY A 265 5.93 8.35 25.70
N LEU A 266 5.22 8.39 24.58
CA LEU A 266 5.32 7.37 23.54
C LEU A 266 6.66 7.49 22.79
N PRO A 267 7.45 6.41 22.64
CA PRO A 267 8.71 6.49 21.91
C PRO A 267 8.49 6.94 20.45
N PRO A 268 9.24 7.92 19.93
CA PRO A 268 9.06 8.41 18.57
C PRO A 268 9.17 7.32 17.49
N ALA A 269 9.96 6.28 17.75
CA ALA A 269 10.11 5.15 16.83
C ALA A 269 8.81 4.35 16.61
N THR A 270 7.79 4.50 17.48
CA THR A 270 6.51 3.80 17.37
C THR A 270 5.81 4.11 16.04
N ALA A 271 5.54 5.39 15.76
CA ALA A 271 4.95 5.87 14.51
C ALA A 271 5.23 7.37 14.37
N PRO A 272 5.23 7.95 13.15
CA PRO A 272 5.34 9.39 12.97
C PRO A 272 4.08 10.10 13.46
N LEU A 273 4.23 11.35 13.94
CA LEU A 273 3.11 12.14 14.48
C LEU A 273 1.97 12.35 13.48
N ASP A 274 2.25 12.33 12.18
CA ASP A 274 1.23 12.45 11.14
C ASP A 274 0.21 11.29 11.16
N VAL A 275 0.57 10.12 11.71
CA VAL A 275 -0.40 9.03 11.97
C VAL A 275 -1.41 9.44 13.02
N TYR A 276 -0.97 10.11 14.09
CA TYR A 276 -1.85 10.50 15.21
C TYR A 276 -2.63 11.80 14.96
N ARG A 277 -2.36 12.48 13.84
CA ARG A 277 -3.07 13.72 13.45
C ARG A 277 -4.34 13.46 12.66
N THR A 278 -4.55 12.23 12.20
CA THR A 278 -5.75 11.80 11.49
C THR A 278 -6.33 10.58 12.17
N PHE A 279 -7.63 10.37 12.02
CA PHE A 279 -8.25 9.09 12.31
C PHE A 279 -9.44 8.87 11.38
N ARG A 280 -9.94 7.64 11.34
CA ARG A 280 -11.26 7.32 10.80
C ARG A 280 -12.22 6.98 11.93
N SER A 281 -13.42 7.55 11.88
CA SER A 281 -14.54 7.22 12.78
C SER A 281 -15.79 6.83 12.02
N GLN A 282 -16.80 6.30 12.71
CA GLN A 282 -18.07 5.94 12.08
C GLN A 282 -18.84 7.19 11.62
N GLY A 283 -18.73 8.27 12.38
CA GLY A 283 -19.24 9.59 12.00
C GLY A 283 -20.24 10.19 12.98
N PRO A 284 -20.91 11.28 12.62
CA PRO A 284 -21.65 12.10 13.59
C PRO A 284 -23.08 11.61 13.91
N ASP A 285 -23.65 10.65 13.15
CA ASP A 285 -25.03 10.20 13.37
C ASP A 285 -25.07 8.94 14.24
N PRO A 286 -25.47 9.05 15.52
CA PRO A 286 -25.54 7.89 16.40
C PRO A 286 -26.57 6.85 15.93
N ASN A 287 -27.61 7.21 15.18
CA ASN A 287 -28.58 6.23 14.68
C ASN A 287 -28.03 5.36 13.55
N VAL A 288 -27.00 5.83 12.87
CA VAL A 288 -26.28 5.09 11.84
C VAL A 288 -25.20 4.24 12.48
N ASN A 289 -24.39 4.81 13.37
CA ASN A 289 -23.23 4.14 13.98
C ASN A 289 -23.61 2.84 14.71
N LYS A 290 -24.79 2.79 15.32
CA LYS A 290 -25.33 1.58 15.99
C LYS A 290 -25.65 0.41 15.06
N LYS A 291 -25.71 0.65 13.75
CA LYS A 291 -26.20 -0.32 12.77
C LYS A 291 -25.10 -0.97 11.95
N TYR A 292 -23.85 -0.60 12.15
CA TYR A 292 -22.73 -1.17 11.40
C TYR A 292 -21.43 -1.15 12.20
N ASN A 293 -20.48 -1.94 11.74
CA ASN A 293 -19.12 -1.93 12.23
C ASN A 293 -18.22 -1.27 11.21
N LEU A 294 -17.35 -0.36 11.65
CA LEU A 294 -16.29 0.14 10.78
C LEU A 294 -15.25 -0.97 10.64
N THR A 295 -15.12 -1.53 9.43
CA THR A 295 -14.46 -2.84 9.22
C THR A 295 -13.36 -2.74 8.17
N TRP A 296 -12.21 -3.34 8.46
CA TRP A 296 -11.10 -3.56 7.53
C TRP A 296 -10.85 -5.05 7.33
N VAL A 297 -10.51 -5.45 6.11
CA VAL A 297 -10.23 -6.84 5.74
C VAL A 297 -8.86 -6.93 5.07
N PHE A 298 -8.05 -7.87 5.56
CA PHE A 298 -6.68 -8.08 5.14
C PHE A 298 -6.46 -9.51 4.67
N GLN A 299 -5.87 -9.68 3.49
CA GLN A 299 -5.44 -10.99 3.01
C GLN A 299 -4.14 -11.39 3.72
N VAL A 300 -4.14 -12.53 4.40
CA VAL A 300 -3.06 -13.03 5.25
C VAL A 300 -2.79 -14.51 4.97
N ASP A 301 -1.64 -15.01 5.44
CA ASP A 301 -1.32 -16.43 5.32
C ASP A 301 -1.92 -17.22 6.50
N ALA A 302 -2.69 -18.25 6.19
CA ALA A 302 -3.24 -19.18 7.18
C ALA A 302 -2.15 -19.90 8.00
N ASN A 303 -2.54 -20.45 9.17
CA ASN A 303 -1.67 -21.15 10.12
C ASN A 303 -0.56 -20.30 10.77
N PHE A 304 -0.77 -18.99 10.88
CA PHE A 304 0.14 -18.09 11.58
C PHE A 304 -0.56 -17.29 12.66
N THR A 305 0.23 -16.88 13.65
CA THR A 305 -0.20 -15.89 14.63
C THR A 305 0.18 -14.50 14.13
N TYR A 306 -0.72 -13.55 14.30
CA TYR A 306 -0.56 -12.17 13.89
C TYR A 306 -0.64 -11.25 15.09
N LEU A 307 0.31 -10.32 15.22
CA LEU A 307 0.21 -9.17 16.10
C LEU A 307 -0.45 -8.03 15.32
N VAL A 308 -1.55 -7.52 15.85
CA VAL A 308 -2.29 -6.37 15.33
C VAL A 308 -2.07 -5.21 16.30
N ARG A 309 -1.39 -4.18 15.81
CA ARG A 309 -1.08 -2.96 16.56
C ARG A 309 -2.02 -1.85 16.13
N PHE A 310 -2.74 -1.31 17.10
CA PHE A 310 -3.63 -0.17 16.95
C PHE A 310 -2.93 1.08 17.49
N HIS A 311 -3.02 2.16 16.71
CA HIS A 311 -2.55 3.48 17.09
C HIS A 311 -3.76 4.36 17.36
N PHE A 312 -3.79 5.01 18.53
CA PHE A 312 -4.89 5.87 18.95
C PHE A 312 -4.39 7.23 19.42
N CYS A 313 -5.12 8.27 19.09
CA CYS A 313 -4.97 9.62 19.62
C CYS A 313 -6.30 10.35 19.43
N ASP A 314 -7.04 10.53 20.52
CA ASP A 314 -8.29 11.27 20.50
C ASP A 314 -8.02 12.76 20.68
N PHE A 315 -8.20 13.52 19.60
CA PHE A 315 -8.09 14.97 19.58
C PHE A 315 -9.46 15.67 19.50
N GLN A 316 -10.56 14.96 19.74
CA GLN A 316 -11.91 15.52 19.78
C GLN A 316 -12.47 15.55 21.20
N ASN A 317 -12.41 14.44 21.92
CA ASN A 317 -12.93 14.29 23.28
C ASN A 317 -11.90 14.67 24.35
N ASP A 318 -12.35 15.02 25.55
CA ASP A 318 -11.49 15.46 26.67
C ASP A 318 -11.76 14.78 28.01
N LYS A 319 -12.77 13.91 28.09
CA LYS A 319 -13.13 13.16 29.29
C LYS A 319 -13.33 11.68 28.99
N ALA A 320 -13.02 10.85 29.98
CA ALA A 320 -13.38 9.44 29.97
C ALA A 320 -14.90 9.25 29.87
N ASN A 321 -15.31 8.14 29.27
CA ASN A 321 -16.69 7.75 28.98
C ASN A 321 -17.44 8.70 28.02
N GLN A 322 -16.72 9.58 27.30
CA GLN A 322 -17.33 10.32 26.18
C GLN A 322 -17.45 9.44 24.94
N LEU A 323 -16.42 8.63 24.67
CA LEU A 323 -16.37 7.72 23.55
C LEU A 323 -15.87 6.38 24.06
N VAL A 324 -16.71 5.34 23.94
CA VAL A 324 -16.35 3.97 24.30
C VAL A 324 -16.80 3.03 23.20
N PHE A 325 -15.91 2.17 22.74
CA PHE A 325 -16.16 1.25 21.65
C PHE A 325 -15.52 -0.12 21.89
N GLU A 326 -15.98 -1.11 21.15
CA GLU A 326 -15.47 -2.48 21.13
C GLU A 326 -14.54 -2.65 19.93
N ILE A 327 -13.48 -3.43 20.12
CA ILE A 327 -12.55 -3.84 19.07
C ILE A 327 -12.73 -5.33 18.85
N PHE A 328 -13.02 -5.72 17.61
CA PHE A 328 -13.12 -7.11 17.19
C PHE A 328 -12.02 -7.47 16.21
N ILE A 329 -11.42 -8.64 16.40
CA ILE A 329 -10.47 -9.23 15.46
C ILE A 329 -10.94 -10.65 15.12
N ASN A 330 -11.18 -10.94 13.84
CA ASN A 330 -11.85 -12.17 13.36
C ASN A 330 -13.13 -12.51 14.15
N ASN A 331 -14.00 -11.51 14.31
CA ASN A 331 -15.29 -11.63 15.02
C ASN A 331 -15.18 -12.05 16.49
N GLN A 332 -13.99 -11.94 17.08
CA GLN A 332 -13.76 -12.15 18.51
C GLN A 332 -13.42 -10.82 19.17
N THR A 333 -13.94 -10.60 20.38
CA THR A 333 -13.64 -9.40 21.15
C THR A 333 -12.16 -9.39 21.54
N ALA A 334 -11.45 -8.36 21.10
CA ALA A 334 -10.09 -8.05 21.51
C ALA A 334 -10.08 -7.01 22.64
N GLU A 335 -11.03 -6.08 22.63
CA GLU A 335 -11.22 -5.07 23.66
C GLU A 335 -12.71 -4.76 23.77
N ASP A 336 -13.27 -4.81 24.98
CA ASP A 336 -14.70 -4.61 25.20
C ASP A 336 -15.06 -3.16 25.54
N SER A 337 -14.08 -2.37 26.00
CA SER A 337 -14.32 -1.05 26.58
C SER A 337 -13.21 -0.06 26.23
N ALA A 338 -12.88 0.02 24.93
CA ALA A 338 -11.87 0.94 24.43
C ALA A 338 -12.27 2.40 24.68
N ASP A 339 -11.52 3.06 25.55
CA ASP A 339 -11.64 4.49 25.86
C ASP A 339 -10.25 5.13 25.81
N VAL A 340 -10.00 5.87 24.72
CA VAL A 340 -8.70 6.47 24.43
C VAL A 340 -8.34 7.54 25.45
N ILE A 341 -9.31 8.32 25.95
CA ILE A 341 -9.04 9.35 26.96
C ILE A 341 -8.74 8.70 28.32
N ALA A 342 -9.44 7.62 28.68
CA ALA A 342 -9.15 6.87 29.89
C ALA A 342 -7.74 6.25 29.86
N TRP A 343 -7.31 5.72 28.71
CA TRP A 343 -5.97 5.17 28.56
C TRP A 343 -4.87 6.22 28.51
N ALA A 344 -5.05 7.26 27.70
CA ALA A 344 -4.04 8.29 27.46
C ALA A 344 -3.96 9.34 28.57
N GLY A 345 -5.01 9.44 29.40
CA GLY A 345 -5.15 10.40 30.48
C GLY A 345 -5.54 11.81 30.05
N SER A 346 -5.40 12.16 28.76
CA SER A 346 -5.83 13.44 28.22
C SER A 346 -5.99 13.43 26.70
N LYS A 347 -6.72 14.43 26.20
CA LYS A 347 -6.89 14.74 24.78
C LYS A 347 -5.56 14.99 24.07
N GLY A 348 -5.41 14.43 22.87
CA GLY A 348 -4.27 14.67 21.98
C GLY A 348 -2.99 13.93 22.37
N VAL A 349 -3.07 12.97 23.30
CA VAL A 349 -1.94 12.12 23.70
C VAL A 349 -2.01 10.79 22.95
N PRO A 350 -0.98 10.42 22.18
CA PRO A 350 -0.97 9.19 21.40
C PRO A 350 -0.64 7.96 22.26
N ILE A 351 -1.30 6.84 21.95
CA ILE A 351 -1.01 5.54 22.56
C ILE A 351 -0.97 4.44 21.49
N LYS A 352 -0.39 3.29 21.84
CA LYS A 352 -0.50 2.05 21.08
C LYS A 352 -1.17 0.95 21.92
N LYS A 353 -1.85 0.02 21.26
CA LYS A 353 -2.36 -1.23 21.84
C LYS A 353 -2.05 -2.39 20.89
N ASP A 354 -1.52 -3.48 21.43
CA ASP A 354 -1.12 -4.66 20.66
C ASP A 354 -1.99 -5.85 21.08
N TYR A 355 -2.56 -6.55 20.11
CA TYR A 355 -3.30 -7.80 20.32
C TYR A 355 -2.77 -8.88 19.39
N ALA A 356 -2.79 -10.14 19.82
CA ALA A 356 -2.32 -11.27 19.04
C ALA A 356 -3.47 -12.23 18.72
N ILE A 357 -3.56 -12.70 17.48
CA ILE A 357 -4.58 -13.65 17.05
C ILE A 357 -3.99 -14.74 16.16
N HIS A 358 -4.40 -15.99 16.38
CA HIS A 358 -4.05 -17.09 15.49
C HIS A 358 -5.10 -17.22 14.38
N VAL A 359 -4.65 -17.22 13.14
CA VAL A 359 -5.48 -17.47 11.96
C VAL A 359 -5.30 -18.92 11.54
N ASN A 360 -6.38 -19.70 11.57
CA ASN A 360 -6.35 -21.13 11.28
C ASN A 360 -6.32 -21.39 9.77
N ASP A 361 -6.45 -22.64 9.34
CA ASP A 361 -6.52 -23.06 7.94
C ASP A 361 -7.86 -23.74 7.66
N LYS A 362 -8.92 -22.93 7.63
CA LYS A 362 -10.26 -23.28 7.16
C LYS A 362 -10.66 -22.34 6.03
N THR A 363 -11.71 -22.71 5.30
CA THR A 363 -12.23 -21.89 4.19
C THR A 363 -12.63 -20.50 4.71
N GLY A 364 -11.98 -19.44 4.20
CA GLY A 364 -12.14 -18.05 4.67
C GLY A 364 -11.08 -17.59 5.70
N ASP A 365 -10.16 -18.45 6.11
CA ASP A 365 -9.07 -18.12 7.05
C ASP A 365 -7.79 -17.61 6.33
N ASP A 366 -7.89 -17.20 5.06
CA ASP A 366 -6.91 -16.34 4.40
C ASP A 366 -7.21 -14.84 4.63
N GLU A 367 -8.18 -14.53 5.49
CA GLU A 367 -8.56 -13.18 5.84
C GLU A 367 -8.38 -12.87 7.33
N LEU A 368 -7.97 -11.64 7.60
CA LEU A 368 -7.96 -11.03 8.92
C LEU A 368 -8.93 -9.84 8.92
N TRP A 369 -9.98 -9.95 9.71
CA TRP A 369 -11.03 -8.95 9.88
C TRP A 369 -10.76 -8.13 11.13
N VAL A 370 -10.73 -6.81 11.00
CA VAL A 370 -10.66 -5.86 12.12
C VAL A 370 -11.91 -5.01 12.06
N ALA A 371 -12.67 -4.97 13.15
CA ALA A 371 -13.92 -4.23 13.21
C ALA A 371 -14.04 -3.42 14.51
N LEU A 372 -14.58 -2.21 14.39
CA LEU A 372 -14.88 -1.32 15.53
C LEU A 372 -16.38 -1.06 15.59
N HIS A 373 -16.93 -1.07 16.80
CA HIS A 373 -18.34 -0.78 17.04
C HIS A 373 -18.52 0.00 18.33
N SER A 374 -19.43 0.97 18.36
CA SER A 374 -19.74 1.73 19.57
C SER A 374 -20.30 0.84 20.69
N ASN A 375 -19.83 1.00 21.93
CA ASN A 375 -20.35 0.25 23.07
C ASN A 375 -21.53 0.99 23.74
N GLU A 376 -22.76 0.61 23.41
CA GLU A 376 -23.95 1.23 24.00
C GLU A 376 -24.23 0.82 25.44
N ALA A 377 -23.74 -0.34 25.88
CA ALA A 377 -24.04 -0.88 27.21
C ALA A 377 -23.46 -0.01 28.33
N LEU A 378 -22.30 0.61 28.08
CA LEU A 378 -21.62 1.52 28.99
C LEU A 378 -22.17 2.95 28.99
N LYS A 379 -23.12 3.25 28.09
CA LYS A 379 -23.79 4.55 27.96
C LYS A 379 -22.82 5.74 27.83
N PRO A 380 -21.89 5.72 26.85
CA PRO A 380 -21.02 6.85 26.57
C PRO A 380 -21.82 8.08 26.09
N GLU A 381 -21.22 9.26 26.18
CA GLU A 381 -21.82 10.52 25.67
C GLU A 381 -22.05 10.47 24.16
N TYR A 382 -21.11 9.90 23.41
CA TYR A 382 -21.13 9.75 21.97
C TYR A 382 -21.14 8.28 21.56
N THR A 383 -21.92 7.98 20.52
CA THR A 383 -21.95 6.66 19.89
C THR A 383 -21.10 6.73 18.63
N ASP A 384 -19.82 6.41 18.73
CA ASP A 384 -18.86 6.39 17.62
C ASP A 384 -17.73 5.40 17.95
N SER A 385 -16.74 5.27 17.08
CA SER A 385 -15.44 4.61 17.35
C SER A 385 -14.34 5.35 16.58
N LEU A 386 -13.07 5.18 16.92
CA LEU A 386 -11.99 5.84 16.19
C LEU A 386 -10.74 4.98 16.04
N LEU A 387 -9.95 5.22 15.00
CA LEU A 387 -8.65 4.59 14.77
C LEU A 387 -7.72 5.51 13.97
N ASN A 388 -6.49 5.73 14.45
CA ASN A 388 -5.50 6.62 13.82
C ASN A 388 -4.51 5.87 12.93
N GLY A 389 -4.17 4.63 13.29
CA GLY A 389 -3.22 3.82 12.52
C GLY A 389 -3.34 2.35 12.85
N LEU A 390 -2.91 1.50 11.93
CA LEU A 390 -2.98 0.05 12.08
C LEU A 390 -1.74 -0.62 11.47
N GLU A 391 -1.06 -1.47 12.24
CA GLU A 391 0.00 -2.34 11.73
C GLU A 391 -0.36 -3.81 11.99
N VAL A 392 -0.06 -4.67 11.02
CA VAL A 392 -0.29 -6.11 11.12
C VAL A 392 1.04 -6.83 10.87
N PHE A 393 1.47 -7.64 11.83
CA PHE A 393 2.72 -8.37 11.79
C PHE A 393 2.46 -9.87 11.90
N LYS A 394 2.97 -10.65 10.94
CA LYS A 394 2.99 -12.11 11.05
C LYS A 394 4.14 -12.52 11.96
N ILE A 395 3.88 -13.38 12.94
CA ILE A 395 4.85 -13.89 13.89
C ILE A 395 5.43 -15.22 13.40
N GLY A 396 6.74 -15.38 13.50
CA GLY A 396 7.41 -16.62 13.13
C GLY A 396 6.92 -17.80 13.96
N ASP A 397 6.75 -18.95 13.32
CA ASP A 397 6.36 -20.17 14.02
C ASP A 397 7.50 -20.74 14.90
N THR A 398 7.21 -21.82 15.62
CA THR A 398 8.19 -22.52 16.48
C THR A 398 9.38 -23.10 15.72
N LYS A 399 9.33 -23.15 14.38
CA LYS A 399 10.41 -23.61 13.49
C LYS A 399 11.17 -22.42 12.88
N ALA A 400 10.97 -21.20 13.39
CA ALA A 400 11.55 -19.97 12.86
C ALA A 400 11.21 -19.76 11.37
N ASN A 401 9.97 -20.06 10.98
CA ASN A 401 9.47 -19.83 9.63
C ASN A 401 8.48 -18.66 9.59
N LEU A 402 8.66 -17.79 8.60
CA LEU A 402 7.76 -16.68 8.23
C LEU A 402 7.21 -16.85 6.80
N ALA A 403 7.68 -17.86 6.06
CA ALA A 403 7.27 -18.08 4.69
C ALA A 403 5.83 -18.60 4.62
N GLY A 404 4.96 -17.83 3.96
CA GLY A 404 3.65 -18.27 3.48
C GLY A 404 3.71 -18.81 2.05
N PRO A 405 2.61 -19.40 1.55
CA PRO A 405 2.47 -19.79 0.15
C PRO A 405 2.50 -18.58 -0.79
N ASN A 406 2.69 -18.82 -2.09
CA ASN A 406 2.43 -17.78 -3.08
C ASN A 406 0.91 -17.52 -3.14
N PRO A 407 0.47 -16.26 -3.28
CA PRO A 407 -0.95 -15.95 -3.36
C PRO A 407 -1.59 -16.54 -4.62
N THR A 408 -2.88 -16.82 -4.55
CA THR A 408 -3.67 -17.28 -5.70
C THR A 408 -4.18 -16.09 -6.52
N ILE A 409 -4.01 -16.16 -7.84
CA ILE A 409 -4.55 -15.16 -8.75
C ILE A 409 -6.09 -15.27 -8.78
N SER A 410 -6.76 -14.13 -8.59
CA SER A 410 -8.23 -14.05 -8.58
C SER A 410 -8.85 -14.53 -9.90
N ASP A 411 -10.06 -15.08 -9.84
CA ASP A 411 -10.76 -15.57 -11.05
C ASP A 411 -10.98 -14.44 -12.06
N LEU A 412 -11.28 -13.23 -11.59
CA LEU A 412 -11.43 -12.05 -12.44
C LEU A 412 -10.14 -11.70 -13.18
N MET A 413 -8.99 -11.77 -12.49
CA MET A 413 -7.70 -11.52 -13.13
C MET A 413 -7.36 -12.63 -14.13
N ARG A 414 -7.65 -13.89 -13.80
CA ARG A 414 -7.51 -15.02 -14.75
C ARG A 414 -8.35 -14.80 -16.00
N GLN A 415 -9.61 -14.39 -15.85
CA GLN A 415 -10.50 -14.09 -16.99
C GLN A 415 -9.98 -12.92 -17.83
N HIS A 416 -9.48 -11.86 -17.18
CA HIS A 416 -8.89 -10.72 -17.88
C HIS A 416 -7.68 -11.14 -18.72
N GLN A 417 -6.77 -11.94 -18.16
CA GLN A 417 -5.61 -12.46 -18.87
C GLN A 417 -5.99 -13.36 -20.04
N GLN A 418 -6.99 -14.22 -19.86
CA GLN A 418 -7.52 -15.05 -20.94
C GLN A 418 -8.11 -14.18 -22.07
N ALA A 419 -8.82 -13.10 -21.72
CA ALA A 419 -9.35 -12.16 -22.69
C ALA A 419 -8.24 -11.41 -23.44
N GLU A 420 -7.19 -10.95 -22.76
CA GLU A 420 -6.05 -10.28 -23.40
C GLU A 420 -5.24 -11.20 -24.32
N GLN A 421 -5.07 -12.47 -23.93
CA GLN A 421 -4.42 -13.48 -24.79
C GLN A 421 -5.25 -13.79 -26.03
N SER A 422 -6.59 -13.77 -25.93
CA SER A 422 -7.48 -14.01 -27.05
C SER A 422 -7.56 -12.86 -28.07
N GLN A 423 -7.16 -11.63 -27.71
CA GLN A 423 -7.25 -10.45 -28.59
C GLN A 423 -6.03 -10.21 -29.51
N LYS A 424 -5.05 -11.11 -29.56
CA LYS A 424 -3.84 -10.93 -30.39
C LYS A 424 -3.90 -11.46 -31.83
N ASP A 425 -5.09 -11.70 -32.37
CA ASP A 425 -5.24 -11.86 -33.83
C ASP A 425 -5.49 -10.50 -34.48
N PHE A 426 -4.41 -9.80 -34.84
CA PHE A 426 -4.49 -8.73 -35.82
C PHE A 426 -5.14 -9.28 -37.09
N ALA A 427 -6.26 -8.69 -37.50
CA ALA A 427 -6.94 -9.03 -38.75
C ALA A 427 -5.91 -9.04 -39.89
N GLN A 428 -5.63 -10.23 -40.42
CA GLN A 428 -4.79 -10.39 -41.59
C GLN A 428 -5.35 -9.50 -42.71
N PRO A 429 -4.54 -8.68 -43.39
CA PRO A 429 -5.03 -7.92 -44.52
C PRO A 429 -5.49 -8.92 -45.56
N LYS A 430 -6.80 -8.93 -45.86
CA LYS A 430 -7.37 -9.74 -46.94
C LYS A 430 -6.57 -9.42 -48.20
N LYS A 431 -5.83 -10.40 -48.72
CA LYS A 431 -5.29 -10.35 -50.08
C LYS A 431 -6.48 -10.30 -51.03
N GLU A 432 -6.80 -9.10 -51.52
CA GLU A 432 -7.61 -9.00 -52.72
C GLU A 432 -6.80 -9.57 -53.88
N THR A 433 -7.23 -10.74 -54.34
CA THR A 433 -6.77 -11.33 -55.59
C THR A 433 -7.21 -10.44 -56.74
N SER A 434 -6.24 -9.92 -57.49
CA SER A 434 -6.45 -9.16 -58.71
C SER A 434 -7.07 -10.03 -59.80
N VAL A 435 -8.37 -9.91 -60.06
CA VAL A 435 -8.96 -10.30 -61.34
C VAL A 435 -10.13 -9.37 -61.64
N ALA A 436 -9.93 -8.44 -62.58
CA ALA A 436 -10.87 -8.05 -63.63
C ALA A 436 -10.50 -6.67 -64.21
N LYS A 437 -9.60 -6.69 -65.20
CA LYS A 437 -9.58 -5.67 -66.25
C LYS A 437 -10.53 -6.13 -67.37
N ILE A 438 -11.27 -5.18 -67.92
CA ILE A 438 -11.93 -5.17 -69.25
C ILE A 438 -13.39 -5.69 -69.31
N ILE A 439 -14.33 -4.78 -69.06
CA ILE A 439 -15.47 -4.43 -69.94
C ILE A 439 -15.61 -2.91 -69.71
N GLY A 440 -15.49 -1.99 -70.67
CA GLY A 440 -16.03 -1.96 -72.01
C GLY A 440 -16.88 -0.69 -72.08
N ALA A 441 -16.46 0.26 -72.90
CA ALA A 441 -16.96 1.62 -72.97
C ALA A 441 -18.47 1.72 -73.21
N THR A 442 -19.15 2.58 -72.43
CA THR A 442 -20.24 3.47 -72.89
C THR A 442 -20.60 4.42 -71.75
N LEU A 443 -20.96 5.67 -72.08
CA LEU A 443 -21.42 6.76 -71.20
C LEU A 443 -20.34 7.75 -70.67
N GLY A 444 -19.28 7.97 -71.45
CA GLY A 444 -18.52 9.22 -71.42
C GLY A 444 -19.17 10.29 -72.30
N ALA A 445 -20.28 10.88 -71.85
CA ALA A 445 -20.87 12.08 -72.51
C ALA A 445 -21.64 13.04 -71.56
N GLY A 446 -21.78 12.71 -70.27
CA GLY A 446 -22.55 13.55 -69.32
C GLY A 446 -21.72 14.48 -68.42
N PHE A 447 -20.45 14.15 -68.14
CA PHE A 447 -19.70 14.83 -67.07
C PHE A 447 -18.91 16.07 -67.51
N GLY A 448 -18.63 16.22 -68.81
CA GLY A 448 -17.89 17.37 -69.35
C GLY A 448 -18.71 18.67 -69.41
N LEU A 449 -20.03 18.58 -69.55
CA LEU A 449 -20.90 19.75 -69.67
C LEU A 449 -21.26 20.38 -68.32
N VAL A 450 -21.30 19.59 -67.23
CA VAL A 450 -21.61 20.11 -65.88
C VAL A 450 -20.41 20.87 -65.29
N ALA A 451 -19.19 20.37 -65.48
CA ALA A 451 -17.99 21.03 -64.98
C ALA A 451 -17.71 22.38 -65.69
N ALA A 452 -18.00 22.48 -66.99
CA ALA A 452 -17.83 23.72 -67.76
C ALA A 452 -18.83 24.81 -67.37
N VAL A 453 -20.10 24.45 -67.08
CA VAL A 453 -21.13 25.40 -66.64
C VAL A 453 -20.86 25.88 -65.20
N CYS A 454 -20.38 25.01 -64.32
CA CYS A 454 -20.00 25.40 -62.95
C CYS A 454 -18.78 26.34 -62.92
N PHE A 455 -17.80 26.15 -63.80
CA PHE A 455 -16.60 26.99 -63.84
C PHE A 455 -16.86 28.40 -64.43
N VAL A 456 -17.76 28.52 -65.40
CA VAL A 456 -18.15 29.83 -65.98
C VAL A 456 -19.06 30.64 -65.03
N SER A 457 -19.87 29.96 -64.21
CA SER A 457 -20.75 30.60 -63.22
C SER A 457 -19.99 31.19 -62.03
N PHE A 458 -18.88 30.56 -61.63
CA PHE A 458 -18.08 31.01 -60.48
C PHE A 458 -17.14 32.19 -60.81
N LYS A 459 -16.82 32.42 -62.09
CA LYS A 459 -16.00 33.56 -62.52
C LYS A 459 -16.77 34.86 -62.81
N ARG A 460 -18.12 34.82 -62.84
CA ARG A 460 -18.97 36.00 -63.13
C ARG A 460 -19.56 36.72 -61.91
N ARG A 461 -19.30 36.28 -60.67
CA ARG A 461 -19.84 36.91 -59.44
C ARG A 461 -18.79 37.52 -58.49
N ARG A 462 -17.70 38.05 -59.04
CA ARG A 462 -16.83 38.98 -58.29
C ARG A 462 -16.59 40.24 -59.10
N LYS A 463 -17.47 41.23 -58.92
CA LYS A 463 -17.18 42.65 -59.11
C LYS A 463 -18.24 43.53 -58.40
N VAL A 464 -17.79 44.19 -57.34
CA VAL A 464 -18.13 45.56 -56.88
C VAL A 464 -19.29 45.80 -55.89
N GLN A 465 -18.86 46.34 -54.72
CA GLN A 465 -19.38 47.33 -53.74
C GLN A 465 -20.82 47.34 -53.20
N GLY A 466 -20.91 47.60 -51.88
CA GLY A 466 -21.86 48.56 -51.32
C GLY A 466 -22.35 48.31 -49.88
N THR A 467 -21.70 48.96 -48.91
CA THR A 467 -22.27 49.79 -47.82
C THR A 467 -23.19 49.20 -46.72
N ASP A 468 -22.97 49.75 -45.51
CA ASP A 468 -23.52 49.49 -44.17
C ASP A 468 -25.04 49.59 -43.98
N CYS A 469 -25.52 48.98 -42.88
CA CYS A 469 -26.45 49.52 -41.86
C CYS A 469 -27.33 48.40 -41.27
N GLY A 470 -27.57 48.40 -39.95
CA GLY A 470 -28.73 47.68 -39.39
C GLY A 470 -28.57 47.08 -38.01
N THR A 471 -28.51 47.95 -37.02
CA THR A 471 -28.78 47.76 -35.58
C THR A 471 -29.86 46.74 -35.20
N SER A 472 -29.66 46.03 -34.08
CA SER A 472 -30.55 45.93 -32.88
C SER A 472 -30.20 44.66 -32.09
N SER A 473 -29.43 44.74 -31.00
CA SER A 473 -29.86 45.09 -29.63
C SER A 473 -30.99 44.21 -29.11
N TRP A 474 -30.66 43.27 -28.22
CA TRP A 474 -31.17 43.23 -26.83
C TRP A 474 -30.11 42.54 -25.95
N LEU A 475 -29.54 43.29 -25.00
CA LEU A 475 -28.67 42.85 -23.89
C LEU A 475 -29.55 42.68 -22.61
N PRO A 476 -29.00 42.57 -21.38
CA PRO A 476 -28.58 41.32 -20.72
C PRO A 476 -29.16 41.22 -19.29
N ILE A 477 -28.88 40.14 -18.54
CA ILE A 477 -28.67 40.26 -17.08
C ILE A 477 -27.43 39.45 -16.69
N TYR A 478 -26.56 40.16 -15.99
CA TYR A 478 -25.23 39.84 -15.47
C TYR A 478 -25.24 38.93 -14.23
N GLY A 479 -24.08 38.35 -13.91
CA GLY A 479 -23.75 37.91 -12.55
C GLY A 479 -22.41 37.20 -12.44
N ASN A 480 -21.32 37.96 -12.41
CA ASN A 480 -19.91 37.55 -12.35
C ASN A 480 -19.53 36.57 -11.22
N SER A 481 -18.53 35.74 -11.49
CA SER A 481 -17.43 35.47 -10.55
C SER A 481 -16.13 35.33 -11.33
N GLN A 482 -15.14 36.16 -10.96
CA GLN A 482 -13.81 36.21 -11.54
C GLN A 482 -12.90 35.19 -10.85
N THR A 483 -12.17 34.39 -11.62
CA THR A 483 -10.80 33.98 -11.29
C THR A 483 -9.95 34.01 -12.55
N THR A 484 -8.78 34.60 -12.39
CA THR A 484 -7.86 35.10 -13.40
C THR A 484 -7.16 33.97 -14.15
N GLU A 485 -7.50 33.77 -15.43
CA GLU A 485 -6.68 33.01 -16.38
C GLU A 485 -5.48 33.84 -16.81
N SER A 486 -4.27 33.37 -16.52
CA SER A 486 -3.05 33.83 -17.19
C SER A 486 -2.82 32.97 -18.42
N LYS A 487 -3.05 33.55 -19.60
CA LYS A 487 -2.61 32.99 -20.88
C LYS A 487 -1.09 33.13 -21.02
N SER A 488 -0.42 32.06 -21.39
CA SER A 488 0.83 32.14 -22.16
C SER A 488 0.70 31.28 -23.42
N THR A 489 0.86 31.93 -24.56
CA THR A 489 1.08 31.31 -25.87
C THR A 489 2.57 31.31 -26.13
N ILE A 490 3.21 30.14 -26.27
CA ILE A 490 4.32 29.94 -27.22
C ILE A 490 4.64 28.46 -27.40
N SER A 491 4.90 28.11 -28.66
CA SER A 491 5.27 26.78 -29.16
C SER A 491 6.66 26.34 -28.70
N GLY A 492 6.82 25.04 -28.44
CA GLY A 492 8.13 24.41 -28.37
C GLY A 492 7.99 22.92 -28.07
N LYS A 493 8.41 22.08 -29.02
CA LYS A 493 8.47 20.62 -28.87
C LYS A 493 9.29 20.27 -27.62
N SER A 494 8.72 19.49 -26.70
CA SER A 494 9.51 18.77 -25.69
C SER A 494 8.82 17.47 -25.29
N HIS A 495 9.63 16.45 -25.10
CA HIS A 495 9.24 15.09 -24.72
C HIS A 495 8.50 15.12 -23.38
N GLY A 496 7.24 14.67 -23.38
CA GLY A 496 6.46 14.51 -22.16
C GLY A 496 7.02 13.37 -21.33
N SER A 497 7.79 13.69 -20.29
CA SER A 497 7.90 12.85 -19.11
C SER A 497 6.65 13.09 -18.27
N THR A 498 5.73 12.13 -18.27
CA THR A 498 4.60 12.14 -17.34
C THR A 498 5.12 11.71 -15.98
N ASN A 499 5.46 12.66 -15.12
CA ASN A 499 5.60 12.36 -13.70
C ASN A 499 4.18 12.26 -13.12
N ILE A 500 3.75 11.03 -12.89
CA ILE A 500 2.55 10.72 -12.10
C ILE A 500 2.85 11.20 -10.67
N SER A 501 1.92 11.92 -10.03
CA SER A 501 2.08 12.26 -8.61
C SER A 501 2.21 10.99 -7.78
N SER A 502 2.97 11.04 -6.68
CA SER A 502 3.08 9.93 -5.72
C SER A 502 1.72 9.36 -5.33
N ASP A 503 0.71 10.21 -5.26
CA ASP A 503 -0.67 9.85 -4.89
C ASP A 503 -1.35 9.02 -5.98
N ALA A 504 -1.14 9.37 -7.27
CA ALA A 504 -1.67 8.60 -8.38
C ALA A 504 -0.90 7.28 -8.59
N ALA A 505 0.40 7.24 -8.32
CA ALA A 505 1.18 5.99 -8.29
C ALA A 505 0.79 5.08 -7.11
N CYS A 506 0.28 5.64 -6.01
CA CYS A 506 -0.27 4.89 -4.88
C CYS A 506 -1.67 4.35 -5.20
N ASN A 507 -2.55 5.16 -5.80
CA ASN A 507 -3.89 4.75 -6.22
C ASN A 507 -3.88 3.67 -7.33
N CYS A 508 -2.87 3.66 -8.19
CA CYS A 508 -2.68 2.60 -9.18
C CYS A 508 -2.31 1.23 -8.59
N ARG A 509 -1.96 1.13 -7.30
CA ARG A 509 -1.62 -0.16 -6.64
C ARG A 509 -2.84 -0.98 -6.24
N PHE A 510 -4.05 -0.40 -6.23
CA PHE A 510 -5.18 -1.00 -5.51
C PHE A 510 -6.49 -1.11 -6.31
N LEU A 511 -6.48 -0.79 -7.61
CA LEU A 511 -7.69 -0.89 -8.45
C LEU A 511 -8.29 -2.31 -8.52
N ALA A 512 -7.51 -3.35 -8.21
CA ALA A 512 -8.00 -4.74 -8.20
C ALA A 512 -8.75 -5.13 -6.91
N MET A 513 -8.34 -4.64 -5.73
CA MET A 513 -8.98 -4.96 -4.44
C MET A 513 -10.41 -4.44 -4.36
N HIS A 514 -10.66 -3.26 -4.95
CA HIS A 514 -11.98 -2.63 -4.90
C HIS A 514 -13.03 -3.32 -5.80
N ARG A 515 -12.61 -4.22 -6.71
CA ARG A 515 -13.49 -4.86 -7.69
C ARG A 515 -13.96 -6.25 -7.27
N SER A 516 -13.23 -6.95 -6.39
CA SER A 516 -13.65 -8.26 -5.85
C SER A 516 -14.81 -8.13 -4.85
N THR A 517 -14.92 -6.99 -4.16
CA THR A 517 -15.99 -6.72 -3.18
C THR A 517 -17.31 -6.23 -3.82
N LEU A 518 -17.30 -5.94 -5.12
CA LEU A 518 -18.48 -5.55 -5.91
C LEU A 518 -18.91 -6.67 -6.86
N SER A 519 -18.97 -7.92 -6.38
CA SER A 519 -19.71 -8.97 -7.08
C SER A 519 -21.21 -8.75 -6.88
N LEU A 520 -21.83 -7.97 -7.76
CA LEU A 520 -23.27 -8.07 -7.99
C LEU A 520 -23.51 -9.40 -8.69
N GLY A 521 -24.00 -10.37 -7.92
CA GLY A 521 -24.45 -11.65 -8.46
C GLY A 521 -25.45 -11.43 -9.59
N SER A 522 -25.09 -11.88 -10.80
CA SER A 522 -26.01 -11.98 -11.91
C SER A 522 -26.95 -13.16 -11.66
N GLU A 523 -28.21 -12.86 -11.36
CA GLU A 523 -29.31 -13.83 -11.38
C GLU A 523 -29.61 -14.25 -12.83
N ASP A 524 -29.05 -15.37 -13.27
CA ASP A 524 -29.53 -16.06 -14.46
C ASP A 524 -30.54 -17.15 -14.05
N ASN A 525 -31.81 -16.84 -14.24
CA ASN A 525 -32.92 -17.76 -14.15
C ASN A 525 -32.85 -18.78 -15.30
N ASN A 526 -32.61 -20.06 -14.99
CA ASN A 526 -33.07 -21.16 -15.83
C ASN A 526 -33.56 -22.31 -14.94
N ALA A 527 -34.88 -22.35 -14.77
CA ALA A 527 -35.60 -23.45 -14.15
C ALA A 527 -35.96 -24.51 -15.20
N ALA A 528 -35.51 -25.74 -14.99
CA ALA A 528 -36.17 -26.95 -15.44
C ALA A 528 -35.89 -28.04 -14.38
N GLY A 529 -36.94 -28.42 -13.65
CA GLY A 529 -36.84 -29.17 -12.41
C GLY A 529 -36.68 -30.68 -12.56
N SER A 530 -36.32 -31.32 -11.45
CA SER A 530 -36.98 -32.54 -11.00
C SER A 530 -36.78 -32.72 -9.49
N THR A 531 -37.88 -33.16 -8.88
CA THR A 531 -38.21 -33.51 -7.50
C THR A 531 -37.23 -34.48 -6.80
N ASP A 532 -36.91 -34.25 -5.52
CA ASP A 532 -37.45 -35.01 -4.37
C ASP A 532 -36.77 -34.64 -3.02
N ASP A 533 -37.58 -34.70 -1.95
CA ASP A 533 -37.29 -34.88 -0.52
C ASP A 533 -36.27 -33.98 0.21
N ASN A 534 -36.72 -33.15 1.16
CA ASN A 534 -37.11 -33.56 2.53
C ASN A 534 -37.18 -32.32 3.46
N SER A 535 -38.12 -32.34 4.40
CA SER A 535 -38.47 -31.26 5.31
C SER A 535 -37.48 -31.05 6.45
N ASN A 536 -37.10 -29.80 6.72
CA ASN A 536 -37.19 -29.13 8.03
C ASN A 536 -36.37 -27.83 8.01
N ASP A 537 -37.04 -26.67 7.88
CA ASP A 537 -36.50 -25.41 8.39
C ASP A 537 -37.63 -24.48 8.84
N ILE A 538 -37.54 -24.08 10.11
CA ILE A 538 -38.49 -23.24 10.82
C ILE A 538 -38.01 -21.79 10.74
N PHE A 539 -38.79 -20.99 10.01
CA PHE A 539 -39.07 -19.56 10.16
C PHE A 539 -37.95 -18.57 10.52
N SER A 540 -37.56 -17.77 9.52
CA SER A 540 -37.23 -16.35 9.70
C SER A 540 -38.19 -15.49 8.86
N GLN A 541 -39.03 -14.69 9.53
CA GLN A 541 -39.90 -13.69 8.89
C GLN A 541 -39.11 -12.40 8.67
N ILE A 542 -38.80 -12.08 7.41
CA ILE A 542 -38.39 -10.73 6.99
C ILE A 542 -39.61 -10.07 6.36
N VAL A 543 -40.06 -8.97 6.99
CA VAL A 543 -41.10 -8.09 6.46
C VAL A 543 -40.47 -7.17 5.42
N ASN A 544 -41.01 -7.27 4.21
CA ASN A 544 -40.72 -6.45 3.04
C ASN A 544 -41.60 -5.20 3.06
N PRO A 545 -41.08 -3.96 2.91
CA PRO A 545 -41.91 -2.83 2.54
C PRO A 545 -41.52 -2.32 1.15
N LYS A 546 -42.35 -2.63 0.15
CA LYS A 546 -42.47 -1.83 -1.08
C LYS A 546 -43.78 -1.07 -1.06
N GLY A 547 -43.68 0.26 -1.21
CA GLY A 547 -44.65 1.08 -1.93
C GLY A 547 -45.56 1.98 -1.10
N ARG A 548 -45.15 3.23 -0.93
CA ARG A 548 -45.67 4.36 -1.73
C ARG A 548 -44.80 5.60 -1.56
#